data_AF-A0A6P7GR08-F1
#
_entry.id   AF-A0A6P7GR08-F1
#
_cell.length_a   1.000
_cell.length_b   1.000
_cell.length_c   1.000
_cell.angle_alpha   90.00
_cell.angle_beta   90.00
_cell.angle_gamma   90.00
#
_symmetry.space_group_name_H-M   'P 1'
#
loop_
_entity.id
_entity.type
_entity.pdbx_description
1 polymer ?
#
loop_
_entity_poly.entity_id
_entity_poly.type
_entity_poly.pdbx_seq_one_letter_code
_entity_poly.pdbx_strand_id
1 'polypeptide(L)'
;MGKKVSSTENFQTLLSNVELYHKRAIGGLEFEKNFKEQHDIKNLWVPAKEKEKVPQYIDTNMRDFPKVRDYFRWYNIYVLPETYRAMSYVNAECHKTAQMSLFTASYGSRYVSLDEFESIQNLATSVLLKQLRGPWIESIIYNIRMCLGDIGKGWFDINEKVFETYEISKLKRFMELVKFRMQHTLRLLVENSLNTFITLVETPCLTCLQVEGDYEWGTDLISSPFISKTQPIFSLQLKMQESGAYYSTTPENFQIILLKLFDEALKQTHQIKQVHPFLMSNLRFPKDLNLSSVGLLAPEVCQIRDRFILAYEKALIPLKAYAEKYNMHLELFNMDVNAFI
;
A
#
# COMPACT_ATOMS: atom_id res chain seq x y z
N MET A 1 -35.66 -35.51 -7.58
CA MET A 1 -35.49 -34.12 -8.06
C MET A 1 -36.09 -33.18 -7.01
N GLY A 2 -35.26 -32.66 -6.11
CA GLY A 2 -35.69 -31.87 -4.95
C GLY A 2 -35.32 -30.40 -5.09
N LYS A 3 -36.34 -29.55 -5.11
CA LYS A 3 -36.41 -28.08 -5.04
C LYS A 3 -35.08 -27.34 -4.77
N LYS A 4 -34.44 -26.89 -5.85
CA LYS A 4 -33.43 -25.80 -5.89
C LYS A 4 -34.09 -24.44 -6.15
N VAL A 5 -35.30 -24.24 -5.62
CA VAL A 5 -36.06 -22.98 -5.69
C VAL A 5 -36.32 -22.59 -4.24
N SER A 6 -35.54 -21.65 -3.69
CA SER A 6 -35.92 -20.96 -2.44
C SER A 6 -35.04 -19.75 -2.12
N SER A 7 -33.74 -19.74 -2.44
CA SER A 7 -32.89 -18.62 -2.02
C SER A 7 -33.19 -17.30 -2.76
N THR A 8 -33.42 -17.37 -4.07
CA THR A 8 -33.67 -16.17 -4.90
C THR A 8 -35.06 -15.58 -4.68
N GLU A 9 -36.09 -16.42 -4.53
CA GLU A 9 -37.46 -15.98 -4.20
C GLU A 9 -37.53 -15.39 -2.79
N ASN A 10 -36.86 -16.00 -1.81
CA ASN A 10 -36.77 -15.45 -0.47
C ASN A 10 -36.06 -14.09 -0.46
N PHE A 11 -34.99 -13.94 -1.25
CA PHE A 11 -34.28 -12.67 -1.38
C PHE A 11 -35.14 -11.58 -2.04
N GLN A 12 -35.86 -11.91 -3.12
CA GLN A 12 -36.79 -10.98 -3.76
C GLN A 12 -37.93 -10.56 -2.81
N THR A 13 -38.45 -11.50 -2.03
CA THR A 13 -39.48 -11.22 -1.02
C THR A 13 -38.94 -10.32 0.10
N LEU A 14 -37.69 -10.54 0.52
CA LEU A 14 -37.02 -9.69 1.51
C LEU A 14 -36.80 -8.28 0.97
N LEU A 15 -36.34 -8.16 -0.27
CA LEU A 15 -36.14 -6.87 -0.94
C LEU A 15 -37.45 -6.09 -1.04
N SER A 16 -38.53 -6.74 -1.47
CA SER A 16 -39.85 -6.11 -1.55
C SER A 16 -40.37 -5.67 -0.18
N ASN A 17 -40.11 -6.46 0.86
CA ASN A 17 -40.48 -6.10 2.22
C ASN A 17 -39.68 -4.89 2.73
N VAL A 18 -38.36 -4.86 2.51
CA VAL A 18 -37.50 -3.73 2.90
C VAL A 18 -37.93 -2.45 2.18
N GLU A 19 -38.18 -2.51 0.88
CA GLU A 19 -38.69 -1.37 0.11
C GLU A 19 -40.06 -0.89 0.62
N LEU A 20 -40.96 -1.82 0.94
CA LEU A 20 -42.27 -1.49 1.51
C LEU A 20 -42.14 -0.83 2.89
N TYR A 21 -41.28 -1.36 3.77
CA TYR A 21 -41.02 -0.76 5.08
C TYR A 21 -40.38 0.62 4.96
N HIS A 22 -39.44 0.79 4.03
CA HIS A 22 -38.81 2.09 3.75
C HIS A 22 -39.84 3.11 3.24
N LYS A 23 -40.70 2.74 2.28
CA LYS A 23 -41.79 3.60 1.78
C LYS A 23 -42.79 3.95 2.88
N ARG A 24 -43.14 2.99 3.74
CA ARG A 24 -44.02 3.23 4.91
C ARG A 24 -43.38 4.16 5.93
N ALA A 25 -42.09 4.01 6.20
CA ALA A 25 -41.35 4.86 7.13
C ALA A 25 -41.27 6.30 6.60
N ILE A 26 -40.88 6.49 5.33
CA ILE A 26 -40.85 7.82 4.70
C ILE A 26 -42.24 8.45 4.65
N GLY A 27 -43.24 7.71 4.17
CA GLY A 27 -44.62 8.21 4.11
C GLY A 27 -45.17 8.56 5.50
N GLY A 28 -44.82 7.79 6.53
CA GLY A 28 -45.14 8.10 7.91
C GLY A 28 -44.46 9.38 8.41
N LEU A 29 -43.17 9.57 8.12
CA LEU A 29 -42.42 10.77 8.49
C LEU A 29 -42.93 12.03 7.77
N GLU A 30 -43.24 11.94 6.47
CA GLU A 30 -43.84 13.04 5.71
C GLU A 30 -45.24 13.40 6.23
N PHE A 31 -46.06 12.40 6.54
CA PHE A 31 -47.36 12.61 7.14
C PHE A 31 -47.24 13.27 8.53
N GLU A 32 -46.36 12.78 9.40
CA GLU A 32 -46.09 13.38 10.72
C GLU A 32 -45.61 14.83 10.60
N LYS A 33 -44.76 15.14 9.62
CA LYS A 33 -44.26 16.50 9.36
C LYS A 33 -45.39 17.42 8.90
N ASN A 34 -46.11 17.03 7.85
CA ASN A 34 -47.19 17.84 7.27
C ASN A 34 -48.34 18.05 8.27
N PHE A 35 -48.64 17.05 9.11
CA PHE A 35 -49.67 17.15 10.13
C PHE A 35 -49.26 18.06 11.30
N LYS A 36 -47.98 18.07 11.70
CA LYS A 36 -47.48 19.03 12.70
C LYS A 36 -47.50 20.47 12.19
N GLU A 37 -47.31 20.67 10.89
CA GLU A 37 -47.30 21.99 10.25
C GLU A 37 -48.73 22.51 9.93
N GLN A 38 -49.73 21.63 9.75
CA GLN A 38 -51.14 21.99 9.55
C GLN A 38 -52.01 21.68 10.78
N HIS A 39 -52.29 22.70 11.59
CA HIS A 39 -53.05 22.58 12.83
C HIS A 39 -54.58 22.37 12.71
N ASP A 40 -55.17 22.31 11.51
CA ASP A 40 -56.64 22.49 11.37
C ASP A 40 -57.34 21.47 10.45
N ILE A 41 -56.98 20.18 10.53
CA ILE A 41 -57.75 19.11 9.90
C ILE A 41 -58.81 18.60 10.89
N LYS A 42 -59.96 19.28 10.95
CA LYS A 42 -61.04 19.07 11.95
C LYS A 42 -61.66 17.67 12.01
N ASN A 43 -61.41 16.79 11.03
CA ASN A 43 -62.07 15.49 10.90
C ASN A 43 -61.09 14.29 10.90
N LEU A 44 -59.80 14.49 11.15
CA LEU A 44 -58.81 13.42 11.13
C LEU A 44 -58.33 13.12 12.56
N TRP A 45 -58.70 11.94 13.09
CA TRP A 45 -58.22 11.46 14.38
C TRP A 45 -57.05 10.50 14.17
N VAL A 46 -55.83 10.96 14.49
CA VAL A 46 -54.64 10.11 14.47
C VAL A 46 -54.47 9.49 15.86
N PRO A 47 -54.40 8.14 15.99
CA PRO A 47 -54.12 7.51 17.27
C PRO A 47 -52.80 8.05 17.85
N ALA A 48 -52.81 8.40 19.14
CA ALA A 48 -51.58 8.78 19.81
C ALA A 48 -50.56 7.64 19.68
N LYS A 49 -49.36 7.95 19.17
CA LYS A 49 -48.28 6.96 19.03
C LYS A 49 -48.05 6.34 20.41
N GLU A 50 -48.24 5.03 20.52
CA GLU A 50 -47.89 4.31 21.74
C GLU A 50 -46.43 4.63 22.03
N LYS A 51 -46.15 5.20 23.21
CA LYS A 51 -44.77 5.42 23.63
C LYS A 51 -44.11 4.06 23.60
N GLU A 52 -43.10 3.88 22.73
CA GLU A 52 -42.30 2.68 22.74
C GLU A 52 -41.88 2.44 24.18
N LYS A 53 -42.25 1.28 24.73
CA LYS A 53 -41.82 0.87 26.06
C LYS A 53 -40.34 0.62 25.96
N VAL A 54 -39.54 1.66 26.16
CA VAL A 54 -38.09 1.51 26.32
C VAL A 54 -37.93 0.61 27.54
N PRO A 55 -37.37 -0.60 27.38
CA PRO A 55 -37.17 -1.47 28.52
C PRO A 55 -36.31 -0.73 29.54
N GLN A 56 -36.84 -0.49 30.74
CA GLN A 56 -36.13 0.20 31.81
C GLN A 56 -34.87 -0.58 32.26
N TYR A 57 -34.87 -1.90 32.02
CA TYR A 57 -33.78 -2.79 32.34
C TYR A 57 -33.50 -3.71 31.15
N ILE A 58 -32.25 -3.74 30.73
CA ILE A 58 -31.73 -4.73 29.78
C ILE A 58 -31.12 -5.83 30.63
N ASP A 59 -31.67 -7.05 30.55
CA ASP A 59 -31.03 -8.20 31.18
C ASP A 59 -29.74 -8.52 30.42
N THR A 60 -28.60 -8.27 31.07
CA THR A 60 -27.27 -8.48 30.48
C THR A 60 -26.72 -9.88 30.73
N ASN A 61 -27.42 -10.72 31.51
CA ASN A 61 -26.90 -12.01 32.02
C ASN A 61 -25.54 -11.91 32.76
N MET A 62 -25.10 -10.70 33.13
CA MET A 62 -23.84 -10.49 33.83
C MET A 62 -24.06 -10.56 35.35
N ARG A 63 -23.29 -11.41 36.04
CA ARG A 63 -23.38 -11.59 37.51
C ARG A 63 -23.07 -10.32 38.30
N ASP A 64 -22.15 -9.48 37.82
CA ASP A 64 -21.74 -8.22 38.46
C ASP A 64 -21.39 -7.17 37.39
N PHE A 65 -22.43 -6.58 36.79
CA PHE A 65 -22.28 -5.55 35.76
C PHE A 65 -21.36 -4.38 36.18
N PRO A 66 -21.46 -3.82 37.40
CA PRO A 66 -20.56 -2.76 37.85
C PRO A 66 -19.07 -3.14 37.77
N LYS A 67 -18.68 -4.32 38.28
CA LYS A 67 -17.28 -4.77 38.21
C LYS A 67 -16.80 -4.97 36.77
N VAL A 68 -17.64 -5.58 35.93
CA VAL A 68 -17.31 -5.80 34.51
C VAL A 68 -17.16 -4.47 33.77
N ARG A 69 -18.06 -3.50 34.03
CA ARG A 69 -17.99 -2.15 33.48
C ARG A 69 -16.70 -1.44 33.88
N ASP A 70 -16.32 -1.52 35.16
CA ASP A 70 -15.14 -0.83 35.67
C ASP A 70 -13.85 -1.47 35.15
N TYR A 71 -13.80 -2.80 35.06
CA TYR A 71 -12.72 -3.52 34.38
C TYR A 71 -12.61 -3.12 32.90
N PHE A 72 -13.74 -3.10 32.18
CA PHE A 72 -13.75 -2.70 30.77
C PHE A 72 -13.29 -1.26 30.59
N ARG A 73 -13.75 -0.33 31.44
CA ARG A 73 -13.26 1.05 31.45
C ARG A 73 -11.77 1.14 31.73
N TRP A 74 -11.22 0.32 32.64
CA TRP A 74 -9.79 0.32 32.93
C TRP A 74 -8.96 -0.30 31.79
N TYR A 75 -9.47 -1.35 31.14
CA TYR A 75 -8.78 -2.04 30.06
C TYR A 75 -8.83 -1.27 28.74
N ASN A 76 -9.94 -0.59 28.46
CA ASN A 76 -10.14 0.09 27.19
C ASN A 76 -9.39 1.44 27.12
N ILE A 77 -8.75 1.70 25.98
CA ILE A 77 -8.09 2.98 25.67
C ILE A 77 -9.11 4.03 25.22
N TYR A 78 -10.23 3.61 24.66
CA TYR A 78 -11.27 4.46 24.08
C TYR A 78 -12.31 4.91 25.11
N VAL A 79 -11.80 5.48 26.21
CA VAL A 79 -12.62 6.02 27.31
C VAL A 79 -12.78 7.53 27.27
N LEU A 80 -11.99 8.21 26.44
CA LEU A 80 -12.00 9.66 26.26
C LEU A 80 -12.23 10.01 24.78
N PRO A 81 -13.06 11.02 24.46
CA PRO A 81 -13.28 11.45 23.08
C PRO A 81 -11.99 11.88 22.39
N GLU A 82 -11.03 12.43 23.14
CA GLU A 82 -9.71 12.83 22.68
C GLU A 82 -8.93 11.65 22.09
N THR A 83 -9.01 10.46 22.70
CA THR A 83 -8.33 9.26 22.22
C THR A 83 -8.92 8.78 20.88
N TYR A 84 -10.24 8.88 20.70
CA TYR A 84 -10.88 8.59 19.42
C TYR A 84 -10.45 9.58 18.34
N ARG A 85 -10.45 10.89 18.64
CA ARG A 85 -10.02 11.94 17.71
C ARG A 85 -8.56 11.76 17.31
N ALA A 86 -7.68 11.53 18.27
CA ALA A 86 -6.26 11.26 18.03
C ALA A 86 -6.08 10.08 17.06
N MET A 87 -6.75 8.95 17.33
CA MET A 87 -6.66 7.78 16.44
C MET A 87 -7.26 8.05 15.06
N SER A 88 -8.34 8.84 14.96
CA SER A 88 -8.91 9.24 13.68
C SER A 88 -7.92 10.03 12.83
N TYR A 89 -7.19 10.98 13.42
CA TYR A 89 -6.14 11.72 12.72
C TYR A 89 -4.96 10.83 12.33
N VAL A 90 -4.50 9.96 13.24
CA VAL A 90 -3.46 8.96 12.93
C VAL A 90 -3.88 8.10 11.74
N ASN A 91 -5.13 7.62 11.72
CA ASN A 91 -5.67 6.82 10.64
C ASN A 91 -5.71 7.56 9.30
N ALA A 92 -6.09 8.84 9.32
CA ALA A 92 -6.13 9.69 8.13
C ALA A 92 -4.73 9.90 7.54
N GLU A 93 -3.74 10.24 8.36
CA GLU A 93 -2.35 10.38 7.92
C GLU A 93 -1.78 9.06 7.40
N CYS A 94 -2.04 7.97 8.12
CA CYS A 94 -1.66 6.62 7.69
C CYS A 94 -2.32 6.19 6.38
N HIS A 95 -3.55 6.64 6.10
CA HIS A 95 -4.23 6.36 4.84
C HIS A 95 -3.60 7.12 3.66
N LYS A 96 -3.31 8.41 3.84
CA LYS A 96 -2.61 9.23 2.83
C LYS A 96 -1.24 8.62 2.48
N THR A 97 -0.47 8.23 3.50
CA THR A 97 0.85 7.63 3.29
C THR A 97 0.76 6.28 2.58
N ALA A 98 -0.25 5.45 2.88
CA ALA A 98 -0.42 4.14 2.23
C ALA A 98 -0.66 4.23 0.70
N GLN A 99 -1.09 5.39 0.20
CA GLN A 99 -1.31 5.66 -1.22
C GLN A 99 -0.06 6.14 -1.97
N MET A 100 1.04 6.40 -1.26
CA MET A 100 2.33 6.76 -1.86
C MET A 100 3.05 5.52 -2.40
N SER A 101 4.07 5.72 -3.22
CA SER A 101 4.85 4.64 -3.83
C SER A 101 6.36 4.90 -3.78
N LEU A 102 7.15 3.87 -3.45
CA LEU A 102 8.62 3.92 -3.46
C LEU A 102 9.17 4.13 -4.87
N PHE A 103 8.46 3.60 -5.86
CA PHE A 103 8.85 3.64 -7.26
C PHE A 103 7.89 4.47 -8.08
N THR A 104 8.39 5.02 -9.19
CA THR A 104 7.59 5.81 -10.12
C THR A 104 7.46 5.11 -11.46
N ALA A 105 6.24 5.05 -11.99
CA ALA A 105 6.01 4.67 -13.39
C ALA A 105 6.18 5.85 -14.36
N SER A 106 6.39 7.07 -13.84
CA SER A 106 6.58 8.28 -14.62
C SER A 106 8.07 8.50 -14.86
N TYR A 107 8.59 7.96 -15.96
CA TYR A 107 9.97 8.16 -16.43
C TYR A 107 10.06 8.98 -17.73
N GLY A 108 8.97 9.66 -18.12
CA GLY A 108 8.87 10.54 -19.29
C GLY A 108 7.99 9.97 -20.41
N SER A 109 7.84 10.72 -21.51
CA SER A 109 7.09 10.27 -22.70
C SER A 109 7.92 9.44 -23.68
N ARG A 110 9.20 9.20 -23.35
CA ARG A 110 10.16 8.45 -24.17
C ARG A 110 10.75 7.33 -23.35
N TYR A 111 11.29 6.33 -24.04
CA TYR A 111 12.18 5.33 -23.48
C TYR A 111 13.44 6.00 -22.88
N VAL A 112 14.03 5.37 -21.88
CA VAL A 112 15.20 5.89 -21.15
C VAL A 112 16.35 4.89 -21.14
N SER A 113 17.58 5.36 -20.90
CA SER A 113 18.69 4.46 -20.60
C SER A 113 18.54 3.82 -19.20
N LEU A 114 19.29 2.74 -18.94
CA LEU A 114 19.28 2.08 -17.63
C LEU A 114 19.73 3.02 -16.50
N ASP A 115 20.76 3.83 -16.75
CA ASP A 115 21.33 4.76 -15.77
C ASP A 115 20.36 5.92 -15.43
N GLU A 116 19.65 6.43 -16.45
CA GLU A 116 18.60 7.43 -16.26
C GLU A 116 17.43 6.84 -15.46
N PHE A 117 17.00 5.61 -15.78
CA PHE A 117 15.96 4.93 -15.04
C PHE A 117 16.37 4.71 -13.58
N GLU A 118 17.60 4.23 -13.32
CA GLU A 118 18.14 4.06 -11.98
C GLU A 118 18.11 5.39 -11.21
N SER A 119 18.54 6.48 -11.84
CA SER A 119 18.54 7.82 -11.25
C SER A 119 17.13 8.29 -10.90
N ILE A 120 16.15 8.09 -11.78
CA ILE A 120 14.74 8.45 -11.57
C ILE A 120 14.15 7.66 -10.39
N GLN A 121 14.37 6.34 -10.34
CA GLN A 121 13.84 5.50 -9.26
C GLN A 121 14.49 5.82 -7.91
N ASN A 122 15.82 6.06 -7.89
CA ASN A 122 16.53 6.48 -6.68
C ASN A 122 16.03 7.82 -6.16
N LEU A 123 15.75 8.78 -7.04
CA LEU A 123 15.17 10.06 -6.67
C LEU A 123 13.77 9.88 -6.06
N ALA A 124 12.89 9.11 -6.72
CA ALA A 124 11.55 8.83 -6.22
C ALA A 124 11.58 8.15 -4.83
N THR A 125 12.42 7.13 -4.68
CA THR A 125 12.63 6.42 -3.42
C THR A 125 13.12 7.36 -2.33
N SER A 126 14.11 8.21 -2.64
CA SER A 126 14.69 9.16 -1.68
C SER A 126 13.68 10.21 -1.22
N VAL A 127 12.86 10.73 -2.13
CA VAL A 127 11.79 11.69 -1.82
C VAL A 127 10.76 11.06 -0.87
N LEU A 128 10.31 9.84 -1.16
CA LEU A 128 9.36 9.16 -0.28
C LEU A 128 9.98 8.84 1.09
N LEU A 129 11.21 8.34 1.14
CA LEU A 129 11.86 8.04 2.41
C LEU A 129 12.07 9.29 3.26
N LYS A 130 12.35 10.45 2.66
CA LYS A 130 12.39 11.73 3.38
C LYS A 130 11.01 12.07 3.96
N GLN A 131 9.94 11.87 3.19
CA GLN A 131 8.57 12.06 3.66
C GLN A 131 8.21 11.14 4.84
N LEU A 132 8.64 9.87 4.78
CA LEU A 132 8.38 8.87 5.82
C LEU A 132 9.19 9.12 7.10
N ARG A 133 10.46 9.56 6.98
CA ARG A 133 11.37 9.76 8.12
C ARG A 133 11.12 11.07 8.88
N GLY A 134 10.54 12.08 8.25
CA GLY A 134 10.27 13.38 8.88
C GLY A 134 8.78 13.71 8.91
N PRO A 135 8.22 14.31 7.84
CA PRO A 135 6.88 14.89 7.86
C PRO A 135 5.77 13.93 8.30
N TRP A 136 5.82 12.65 7.92
CA TRP A 136 4.81 11.68 8.33
C TRP A 136 4.82 11.44 9.85
N ILE A 137 6.01 11.28 10.44
CA ILE A 137 6.19 11.10 11.88
C ILE A 137 5.80 12.38 12.62
N GLU A 138 6.26 13.54 12.15
CA GLU A 138 5.96 14.84 12.74
C GLU A 138 4.46 15.14 12.75
N SER A 139 3.76 14.87 11.65
CA SER A 139 2.30 15.03 11.53
C SER A 139 1.55 14.16 12.55
N ILE A 140 1.96 12.89 12.70
CA ILE A 140 1.36 11.99 13.68
C ILE A 140 1.62 12.48 15.12
N ILE A 141 2.85 12.91 15.44
CA ILE A 141 3.17 13.47 16.76
C ILE A 141 2.30 14.69 17.05
N TYR A 142 2.21 15.62 16.09
CA TYR A 142 1.42 16.83 16.21
C TYR A 142 -0.05 16.50 16.48
N ASN A 143 -0.65 15.62 15.69
CA ASN A 143 -2.05 15.22 15.84
C ASN A 143 -2.33 14.58 17.21
N ILE A 144 -1.42 13.73 17.71
CA ILE A 144 -1.57 13.12 19.04
C ILE A 144 -1.43 14.17 20.14
N ARG A 145 -0.44 15.07 20.06
CA ARG A 145 -0.24 16.16 21.05
C ARG A 145 -1.43 17.11 21.09
N MET A 146 -1.97 17.48 19.93
CA MET A 146 -3.13 18.36 19.82
C MET A 146 -4.36 17.77 20.53
N CYS A 147 -4.54 16.45 20.51
CA CYS A 147 -5.68 15.80 21.16
C CYS A 147 -5.43 15.46 22.63
N LEU A 148 -4.24 14.97 22.98
CA LEU A 148 -3.97 14.44 24.32
C LEU A 148 -3.21 15.41 25.24
N GLY A 149 -2.69 16.51 24.70
CA GLY A 149 -1.85 17.45 25.46
C GLY A 149 -2.57 18.15 26.61
N ASP A 150 -3.84 18.49 26.41
CA ASP A 150 -4.63 19.24 27.40
C ASP A 150 -5.36 18.35 28.43
N ILE A 151 -5.23 17.02 28.31
CA ILE A 151 -5.85 16.07 29.26
C ILE A 151 -5.19 16.20 30.65
N GLY A 152 -3.90 16.54 30.69
CA GLY A 152 -3.14 16.66 31.93
C GLY A 152 -2.82 15.31 32.58
N LYS A 153 -2.74 15.30 33.92
CA LYS A 153 -2.31 14.13 34.69
C LYS A 153 -3.32 12.99 34.61
N GLY A 154 -2.83 11.76 34.43
CA GLY A 154 -3.64 10.55 34.47
C GLY A 154 -3.08 9.46 33.55
N TRP A 155 -3.93 8.49 33.20
CA TRP A 155 -3.54 7.32 32.39
C TRP A 155 -3.11 7.63 30.95
N PHE A 156 -3.33 8.87 30.49
CA PHE A 156 -2.97 9.39 29.16
C PHE A 156 -1.94 10.52 29.20
N ASP A 157 -1.22 10.69 30.32
CA ASP A 157 -0.26 11.80 30.48
C ASP A 157 0.94 11.65 29.54
N ILE A 158 1.00 12.50 28.51
CA ILE A 158 2.11 12.54 27.55
C ILE A 158 3.40 13.14 28.15
N ASN A 159 3.31 13.77 29.32
CA ASN A 159 4.43 14.38 30.03
C ASN A 159 4.98 13.47 31.14
N GLU A 160 4.56 12.21 31.21
CA GLU A 160 5.03 11.22 32.19
C GLU A 160 6.57 11.13 32.20
N LYS A 161 7.14 11.08 33.41
CA LYS A 161 8.59 11.07 33.65
C LYS A 161 9.08 9.73 34.18
N VAL A 162 8.18 8.92 34.73
CA VAL A 162 8.49 7.62 35.35
C VAL A 162 8.13 6.50 34.37
N PHE A 163 9.14 5.72 34.00
CA PHE A 163 8.99 4.68 32.98
C PHE A 163 8.07 3.54 33.46
N GLU A 164 8.14 3.18 34.73
CA GLU A 164 7.32 2.15 35.36
C GLU A 164 5.83 2.51 35.32
N THR A 165 5.49 3.77 35.59
CA THR A 165 4.10 4.28 35.48
C THR A 165 3.64 4.27 34.02
N TYR A 166 4.53 4.65 33.10
CA TYR A 166 4.23 4.63 31.68
C TYR A 166 3.92 3.22 31.17
N GLU A 167 4.70 2.21 31.55
CA GLU A 167 4.53 0.83 31.04
C GLU A 167 3.17 0.21 31.40
N ILE A 168 2.58 0.57 32.55
CA ILE A 168 1.24 0.10 32.94
C ILE A 168 0.10 1.03 32.48
N SER A 169 0.42 2.13 31.79
CA SER A 169 -0.55 3.17 31.44
C SER A 169 -1.47 2.78 30.28
N LYS A 170 -2.54 3.56 30.09
CA LYS A 170 -3.35 3.47 28.86
C LYS A 170 -2.65 4.12 27.68
N LEU A 171 -1.82 5.14 27.94
CA LEU A 171 -1.02 5.79 26.91
C LEU A 171 -0.09 4.80 26.21
N LYS A 172 0.59 3.94 26.96
CA LYS A 172 1.44 2.87 26.39
C LYS A 172 0.67 2.00 25.39
N ARG A 173 -0.50 1.48 25.80
CA ARG A 173 -1.38 0.68 24.94
C ARG A 173 -1.87 1.45 23.71
N PHE A 174 -2.23 2.72 23.88
CA PHE A 174 -2.59 3.60 22.76
C PHE A 174 -1.43 3.77 21.78
N MET A 175 -0.22 4.00 22.28
CA MET A 175 0.97 4.18 21.46
C MET A 175 1.39 2.87 20.76
N GLU A 176 1.15 1.70 21.37
CA GLU A 176 1.29 0.41 20.70
C GLU A 176 0.31 0.24 19.54
N LEU A 177 -0.95 0.67 19.71
CA LEU A 177 -1.92 0.68 18.62
C LEU A 177 -1.48 1.61 17.48
N VAL A 178 -0.98 2.80 17.80
CA VAL A 178 -0.41 3.72 16.80
C VAL A 178 0.76 3.06 16.06
N LYS A 179 1.67 2.40 16.78
CA LYS A 179 2.79 1.64 16.20
C LYS A 179 2.29 0.58 15.22
N PHE A 180 1.32 -0.25 15.62
CA PHE A 180 0.77 -1.28 14.73
C PHE A 180 0.07 -0.69 13.51
N ARG A 181 -0.67 0.41 13.67
CA ARG A 181 -1.29 1.12 12.54
C ARG A 181 -0.24 1.62 11.55
N MET A 182 0.84 2.23 12.03
CA MET A 182 1.92 2.72 11.17
C MET A 182 2.67 1.56 10.48
N GLN A 183 2.95 0.47 11.19
CA GLN A 183 3.58 -0.73 10.61
C GLN A 183 2.71 -1.34 9.51
N HIS A 184 1.39 -1.41 9.73
CA HIS A 184 0.45 -1.88 8.71
C HIS A 184 0.44 -0.97 7.48
N THR A 185 0.44 0.36 7.68
CA THR A 185 0.55 1.33 6.58
C THR A 185 1.85 1.15 5.78
N LEU A 186 2.99 0.96 6.44
CA LEU A 186 4.25 0.69 5.76
C LEU A 186 4.20 -0.59 4.95
N ARG A 187 3.61 -1.65 5.51
CA ARG A 187 3.42 -2.91 4.80
C ARG A 187 2.62 -2.71 3.51
N LEU A 188 1.46 -2.05 3.59
CA LEU A 188 0.63 -1.78 2.41
C LEU A 188 1.37 -0.94 1.36
N LEU A 189 2.06 0.12 1.79
CA LEU A 189 2.86 0.97 0.91
C LEU A 189 3.92 0.15 0.17
N VAL A 190 4.68 -0.68 0.89
CA VAL A 190 5.74 -1.50 0.31
C VAL A 190 5.17 -2.53 -0.65
N GLU A 191 4.18 -3.32 -0.24
CA GLU A 191 3.54 -4.33 -1.10
C GLU A 191 2.99 -3.73 -2.40
N ASN A 192 2.30 -2.59 -2.32
CA ASN A 192 1.79 -1.89 -3.50
C ASN A 192 2.91 -1.34 -4.39
N SER A 193 3.96 -0.79 -3.79
CA SER A 193 5.12 -0.27 -4.52
C SER A 193 5.85 -1.38 -5.27
N LEU A 194 6.07 -2.53 -4.62
CA LEU A 194 6.75 -3.67 -5.23
C LEU A 194 5.95 -4.26 -6.38
N ASN A 195 4.64 -4.46 -6.18
CA ASN A 195 3.77 -4.95 -7.24
C ASN A 195 3.77 -4.00 -8.44
N THR A 196 3.73 -2.69 -8.22
CA THR A 196 3.78 -1.68 -9.29
C THR A 196 5.10 -1.73 -10.04
N PHE A 197 6.24 -1.73 -9.32
CA PHE A 197 7.57 -1.76 -9.92
C PHE A 197 7.80 -3.02 -10.74
N ILE A 198 7.46 -4.18 -10.17
CA ILE A 198 7.68 -5.47 -10.83
C ILE A 198 6.75 -5.62 -12.01
N THR A 199 5.47 -5.25 -11.89
CA THR A 199 4.56 -5.25 -13.04
C THR A 199 5.10 -4.38 -14.17
N LEU A 200 5.67 -3.21 -13.86
CA LEU A 200 6.26 -2.33 -14.87
C LEU A 200 7.39 -3.04 -15.62
N VAL A 201 8.38 -3.59 -14.91
CA VAL A 201 9.61 -4.12 -15.54
C VAL A 201 9.48 -5.56 -16.05
N GLU A 202 8.60 -6.36 -15.48
CA GLU A 202 8.41 -7.77 -15.83
C GLU A 202 7.45 -7.97 -17.01
N THR A 203 6.39 -7.15 -17.11
CA THR A 203 5.34 -7.33 -18.13
C THR A 203 5.91 -7.38 -19.57
N PRO A 204 6.87 -6.52 -19.97
CA PRO A 204 7.49 -6.60 -21.28
C PRO A 204 8.23 -7.91 -21.56
N CYS A 205 8.78 -8.56 -20.53
CA CYS A 205 9.56 -9.79 -20.64
C CYS A 205 8.68 -11.04 -20.82
N LEU A 206 7.37 -10.94 -20.55
CA LEU A 206 6.47 -12.10 -20.59
C LEU A 206 6.39 -12.77 -21.96
N THR A 207 6.65 -12.03 -23.04
CA THR A 207 6.68 -12.57 -24.41
C THR A 207 7.84 -13.52 -24.66
N CYS A 208 8.91 -13.41 -23.86
CA CYS A 208 10.11 -14.23 -23.99
C CYS A 208 10.11 -15.45 -23.07
N LEU A 209 9.09 -15.65 -22.22
CA LEU A 209 9.10 -16.71 -21.19
C LEU A 209 9.27 -18.13 -21.74
N GLN A 210 8.74 -18.39 -22.93
CA GLN A 210 8.78 -19.71 -23.58
C GLN A 210 10.00 -19.89 -24.50
N VAL A 211 10.96 -18.97 -24.47
CA VAL A 211 12.18 -19.07 -25.30
C VAL A 211 13.13 -20.09 -24.69
N GLU A 212 13.60 -21.02 -25.52
CA GLU A 212 14.62 -21.99 -25.16
C GLU A 212 16.03 -21.39 -25.23
N GLY A 213 16.98 -21.95 -24.48
CA GLY A 213 18.33 -21.39 -24.33
C GLY A 213 19.18 -21.41 -25.62
N ASP A 214 18.83 -22.25 -26.57
CA ASP A 214 19.48 -22.44 -27.88
C ASP A 214 18.82 -21.63 -29.00
N TYR A 215 17.97 -20.67 -28.66
CA TYR A 215 17.29 -19.83 -29.65
C TYR A 215 18.28 -19.01 -30.49
N GLU A 216 18.23 -19.21 -31.81
CA GLU A 216 18.92 -18.37 -32.78
C GLU A 216 17.94 -17.39 -33.43
N TRP A 217 18.39 -16.16 -33.68
CA TRP A 217 17.55 -15.18 -34.36
C TRP A 217 17.29 -15.57 -35.83
N GLY A 218 16.15 -15.17 -36.38
CA GLY A 218 15.80 -15.43 -37.78
C GLY A 218 16.57 -14.56 -38.78
N THR A 219 16.13 -14.56 -40.03
CA THR A 219 16.65 -13.67 -41.09
C THR A 219 16.03 -12.28 -41.07
N ASP A 220 14.85 -12.13 -40.46
CA ASP A 220 14.18 -10.83 -40.32
C ASP A 220 14.75 -10.07 -39.11
N LEU A 221 15.52 -9.03 -39.38
CA LEU A 221 16.09 -8.13 -38.38
C LEU A 221 15.22 -6.88 -38.15
N ILE A 222 14.15 -6.69 -38.92
CA ILE A 222 13.29 -5.50 -38.87
C ILE A 222 12.10 -5.75 -37.95
N SER A 223 11.45 -6.91 -38.10
CA SER A 223 10.30 -7.28 -37.27
C SER A 223 10.68 -8.30 -36.20
N SER A 224 10.36 -7.98 -34.93
CA SER A 224 10.61 -8.87 -33.80
C SER A 224 9.42 -9.82 -33.62
N PRO A 225 9.65 -11.13 -33.40
CA PRO A 225 8.59 -12.05 -33.01
C PRO A 225 8.12 -11.83 -31.55
N PHE A 226 8.88 -11.09 -30.74
CA PHE A 226 8.61 -10.84 -29.32
C PHE A 226 7.92 -9.50 -29.09
N ILE A 227 6.69 -9.34 -29.58
CA ILE A 227 5.95 -8.09 -29.49
C ILE A 227 5.20 -7.98 -28.16
N SER A 228 5.67 -7.13 -27.26
CA SER A 228 4.94 -6.79 -26.03
C SER A 228 3.73 -5.90 -26.32
N LYS A 229 2.66 -6.06 -25.52
CA LYS A 229 1.48 -5.17 -25.52
C LYS A 229 1.73 -3.87 -24.76
N THR A 230 2.80 -3.80 -23.97
CA THR A 230 3.17 -2.62 -23.17
C THR A 230 4.17 -1.75 -23.92
N GLN A 231 4.25 -0.48 -23.53
CA GLN A 231 5.23 0.43 -24.08
C GLN A 231 6.66 0.03 -23.68
N PRO A 232 7.66 0.28 -24.55
CA PRO A 232 9.05 0.05 -24.22
C PRO A 232 9.51 1.01 -23.11
N ILE A 233 10.32 0.47 -22.18
CA ILE A 233 10.85 1.22 -21.04
C ILE A 233 12.26 1.73 -21.37
N PHE A 234 13.08 0.83 -21.95
CA PHE A 234 14.50 1.05 -22.11
C PHE A 234 14.90 1.26 -23.57
N SER A 235 15.90 2.10 -23.81
CA SER A 235 16.64 2.14 -25.08
C SER A 235 18.00 1.49 -24.94
N LEU A 236 18.35 0.71 -25.97
CA LEU A 236 19.68 0.12 -26.12
C LEU A 236 20.17 0.40 -27.53
N GLN A 237 21.44 0.79 -27.66
CA GLN A 237 22.08 0.92 -28.97
C GLN A 237 22.90 -0.33 -29.23
N LEU A 238 22.70 -0.95 -30.39
CA LEU A 238 23.58 -2.01 -30.88
C LEU A 238 24.77 -1.36 -31.60
N LYS A 239 25.98 -1.76 -31.24
CA LYS A 239 27.25 -1.27 -31.77
C LYS A 239 28.10 -2.44 -32.25
N MET A 240 29.09 -2.16 -33.08
CA MET A 240 30.10 -3.14 -33.53
C MET A 240 31.47 -2.74 -33.01
N GLN A 241 32.24 -3.73 -32.58
CA GLN A 241 33.66 -3.62 -32.25
C GLN A 241 34.44 -4.77 -32.92
N GLU A 242 35.77 -4.79 -32.74
CA GLU A 242 36.64 -5.78 -33.38
C GLU A 242 36.27 -7.24 -33.08
N SER A 243 35.71 -7.51 -31.90
CA SER A 243 35.32 -8.85 -31.44
C SER A 243 33.86 -9.23 -31.72
N GLY A 244 33.02 -8.31 -32.20
CA GLY A 244 31.61 -8.61 -32.49
C GLY A 244 30.65 -7.45 -32.23
N ALA A 245 29.37 -7.73 -32.43
CA ALA A 245 28.28 -6.85 -32.07
C ALA A 245 28.05 -6.86 -30.55
N TYR A 246 27.80 -5.70 -29.97
CA TYR A 246 27.56 -5.55 -28.54
C TYR A 246 26.59 -4.39 -28.26
N TYR A 247 25.93 -4.43 -27.11
CA TYR A 247 25.02 -3.36 -26.69
C TYR A 247 25.75 -2.25 -25.94
N SER A 248 25.24 -1.02 -26.07
CA SER A 248 25.72 0.15 -25.31
C SER A 248 25.70 -0.06 -23.80
N THR A 249 24.78 -0.88 -23.31
CA THR A 249 24.67 -1.31 -21.92
C THR A 249 24.67 -2.83 -21.89
N THR A 250 25.54 -3.42 -21.08
CA THR A 250 25.60 -4.87 -20.88
C THR A 250 24.23 -5.39 -20.44
N PRO A 251 23.58 -6.30 -21.21
CA PRO A 251 22.22 -6.76 -20.93
C PRO A 251 22.01 -7.32 -19.51
N GLU A 252 23.01 -7.99 -18.95
CA GLU A 252 22.99 -8.54 -17.60
C GLU A 252 22.85 -7.46 -16.51
N ASN A 253 23.33 -6.24 -16.79
CA ASN A 253 23.26 -5.13 -15.83
C ASN A 253 21.81 -4.73 -15.53
N PHE A 254 20.86 -4.95 -16.45
CA PHE A 254 19.45 -4.64 -16.20
C PHE A 254 18.90 -5.44 -15.02
N GLN A 255 19.14 -6.74 -15.00
CA GLN A 255 18.71 -7.61 -13.90
C GLN A 255 19.37 -7.18 -12.58
N ILE A 256 20.68 -6.93 -12.60
CA ILE A 256 21.46 -6.57 -11.41
C ILE A 256 21.01 -5.23 -10.82
N ILE A 257 20.90 -4.19 -11.65
CA ILE A 257 20.57 -2.83 -11.21
C ILE A 257 19.12 -2.75 -10.73
N LEU A 258 18.18 -3.35 -11.46
CA LEU A 258 16.76 -3.34 -11.08
C LEU A 258 16.51 -4.12 -9.79
N LEU A 259 17.20 -5.25 -9.59
CA LEU A 259 17.11 -6.00 -8.33
C LEU A 259 17.76 -5.24 -7.17
N LYS A 260 18.87 -4.55 -7.42
CA LYS A 260 19.51 -3.67 -6.42
C LYS A 260 18.58 -2.55 -5.98
N LEU A 261 17.90 -1.88 -6.92
CA LEU A 261 16.89 -0.85 -6.61
C LEU A 261 15.77 -1.41 -5.73
N PHE A 262 15.27 -2.59 -6.09
CA PHE A 262 14.24 -3.31 -5.34
C PHE A 262 14.68 -3.59 -3.88
N ASP A 263 15.84 -4.22 -3.69
CA ASP A 263 16.33 -4.61 -2.37
C ASP A 263 16.71 -3.39 -1.49
N GLU A 264 17.34 -2.38 -2.08
CA GLU A 264 17.78 -1.19 -1.34
C GLU A 264 16.60 -0.35 -0.86
N ALA A 265 15.58 -0.17 -1.70
CA ALA A 265 14.35 0.51 -1.28
C ALA A 265 13.71 -0.19 -0.07
N LEU A 266 13.63 -1.52 -0.09
CA LEU A 266 13.10 -2.32 1.02
C LEU A 266 13.91 -2.14 2.30
N LYS A 267 15.23 -2.27 2.24
CA LYS A 267 16.12 -2.10 3.40
C LYS A 267 15.90 -0.75 4.07
N GLN A 268 15.74 0.30 3.29
CA GLN A 268 15.59 1.65 3.83
C GLN A 268 14.26 1.90 4.55
N THR A 269 13.22 1.12 4.29
CA THR A 269 11.93 1.23 5.02
C THR A 269 12.03 0.78 6.47
N HIS A 270 13.02 -0.06 6.82
CA HIS A 270 13.26 -0.49 8.22
C HIS A 270 13.94 0.58 9.07
N GLN A 271 14.34 1.71 8.48
CA GLN A 271 14.97 2.84 9.17
C GLN A 271 13.97 3.87 9.72
N ILE A 272 12.67 3.64 9.50
CA ILE A 272 11.62 4.58 9.91
C ILE A 272 11.40 4.44 11.41
N LYS A 273 11.57 5.54 12.16
CA LYS A 273 11.49 5.56 13.62
C LYS A 273 10.05 5.40 14.12
N GLN A 274 9.88 4.89 15.32
CA GLN A 274 8.58 4.91 15.99
C GLN A 274 8.25 6.32 16.50
N VAL A 275 6.97 6.64 16.63
CA VAL A 275 6.50 7.93 17.17
C VAL A 275 6.78 8.06 18.67
N HIS A 276 6.79 6.92 19.39
CA HIS A 276 6.96 6.83 20.85
C HIS A 276 8.05 7.77 21.42
N PRO A 277 9.32 7.71 20.95
CA PRO A 277 10.41 8.48 21.57
C PRO A 277 10.29 9.99 21.36
N PHE A 278 9.65 10.42 20.28
CA PHE A 278 9.49 11.85 19.98
C PHE A 278 8.29 12.45 20.69
N LEU A 279 7.24 11.65 20.92
CA LEU A 279 6.08 12.10 21.67
C LEU A 279 6.43 12.24 23.16
N MET A 280 7.03 11.19 23.74
CA MET A 280 7.34 11.06 25.18
C MET A 280 8.75 11.60 25.51
N SER A 281 8.96 12.90 25.37
CA SER A 281 10.29 13.53 25.48
C SER A 281 10.95 13.42 26.87
N ASN A 282 10.16 13.15 27.91
CA ASN A 282 10.65 13.02 29.28
C ASN A 282 11.12 11.60 29.62
N LEU A 283 10.89 10.62 28.73
CA LEU A 283 11.31 9.22 28.90
C LEU A 283 12.51 8.91 28.01
N ARG A 284 13.31 7.92 28.43
CA ARG A 284 14.47 7.45 27.67
C ARG A 284 14.11 6.17 26.90
N PHE A 285 14.29 6.20 25.59
CA PHE A 285 14.05 5.06 24.70
C PHE A 285 15.35 4.59 24.03
N PRO A 286 15.40 3.34 23.55
CA PRO A 286 16.49 2.86 22.70
C PRO A 286 16.63 3.72 21.44
N LYS A 287 17.88 3.98 21.02
CA LYS A 287 18.17 4.80 19.82
C LYS A 287 17.65 4.16 18.53
N ASP A 288 17.59 2.83 18.48
CA ASP A 288 17.23 2.06 17.29
C ASP A 288 15.77 1.59 17.29
N LEU A 289 14.89 2.33 17.97
CA LEU A 289 13.47 2.02 18.02
C LEU A 289 12.77 2.38 16.71
N ASN A 290 12.82 1.47 15.74
CA ASN A 290 12.23 1.59 14.41
C ASN A 290 10.91 0.81 14.29
N LEU A 291 10.13 1.13 13.26
CA LEU A 291 8.98 0.36 12.82
C LEU A 291 9.45 -0.92 12.11
N SER A 292 8.63 -1.97 12.20
CA SER A 292 8.86 -3.20 11.44
C SER A 292 8.20 -3.03 10.08
N SER A 293 8.98 -3.22 9.01
CA SER A 293 8.51 -3.22 7.63
C SER A 293 8.56 -4.65 7.04
N VAL A 294 8.25 -4.81 5.76
CA VAL A 294 8.36 -6.09 5.04
C VAL A 294 9.82 -6.50 4.92
N GLY A 295 10.14 -7.73 5.32
CA GLY A 295 11.51 -8.26 5.26
C GLY A 295 11.89 -8.76 3.87
N LEU A 296 13.19 -8.72 3.55
CA LEU A 296 13.73 -9.23 2.28
C LEU A 296 13.50 -10.73 2.05
N LEU A 297 13.37 -11.48 3.15
CA LEU A 297 13.12 -12.92 3.19
C LEU A 297 11.64 -13.27 3.37
N ALA A 298 10.75 -12.29 3.32
CA ALA A 298 9.32 -12.58 3.34
C ALA A 298 8.96 -13.43 2.10
N PRO A 299 8.14 -14.49 2.23
CA PRO A 299 7.80 -15.38 1.12
C PRO A 299 7.28 -14.63 -0.12
N GLU A 300 6.44 -13.62 0.11
CA GLU A 300 5.88 -12.75 -0.93
C GLU A 300 7.00 -12.02 -1.71
N VAL A 301 8.02 -11.52 -1.02
CA VAL A 301 9.17 -10.81 -1.63
C VAL A 301 10.07 -11.79 -2.38
N CYS A 302 10.33 -12.97 -1.83
CA CYS A 302 11.13 -13.99 -2.50
C CYS A 302 10.45 -14.48 -3.79
N GLN A 303 9.16 -14.76 -3.76
CA GLN A 303 8.41 -15.17 -4.95
C GLN A 303 8.47 -14.13 -6.07
N ILE A 304 8.32 -12.85 -5.70
CA ILE A 304 8.46 -11.73 -6.64
C ILE A 304 9.87 -11.68 -7.24
N ARG A 305 10.90 -11.85 -6.42
CA ARG A 305 12.31 -11.85 -6.84
C ARG A 305 12.60 -12.99 -7.82
N ASP A 306 12.19 -14.21 -7.49
CA ASP A 306 12.45 -15.40 -8.32
C ASP A 306 11.76 -15.27 -9.68
N ARG A 307 10.52 -14.78 -9.69
CA ARG A 307 9.76 -14.54 -10.92
C ARG A 307 10.42 -13.47 -11.80
N PHE A 308 10.87 -12.38 -11.19
CA PHE A 308 11.60 -11.30 -11.87
C PHE A 308 12.91 -11.80 -12.49
N ILE A 309 13.70 -12.58 -11.74
CA ILE A 309 14.97 -13.16 -12.21
C ILE A 309 14.73 -14.01 -13.45
N LEU A 310 13.78 -14.94 -13.39
CA LEU A 310 13.43 -15.82 -14.51
C LEU A 310 13.00 -15.03 -15.76
N ALA A 311 12.16 -14.01 -15.58
CA ALA A 311 11.67 -13.20 -16.69
C ALA A 311 12.82 -12.49 -17.43
N TYR A 312 13.79 -11.95 -16.70
CA TYR A 312 14.96 -11.30 -17.29
C TYR A 312 15.91 -12.30 -17.94
N GLU A 313 16.21 -13.42 -17.29
CA GLU A 313 17.03 -14.49 -17.88
C GLU A 313 16.48 -14.94 -19.24
N LYS A 314 15.15 -15.13 -19.33
CA LYS A 314 14.48 -15.48 -20.58
C LYS A 314 14.49 -14.36 -21.61
N ALA A 315 14.35 -13.10 -21.20
CA ALA A 315 14.40 -11.96 -22.11
C ALA A 315 15.81 -11.70 -22.69
N LEU A 316 16.87 -12.10 -21.98
CA LEU A 316 18.26 -11.95 -22.44
C LEU A 316 18.61 -12.85 -23.63
N ILE A 317 17.99 -14.03 -23.73
CA ILE A 317 18.27 -15.02 -24.79
C ILE A 317 18.03 -14.41 -26.19
N PRO A 318 16.81 -13.95 -26.55
CA PRO A 318 16.57 -13.40 -27.88
C PRO A 318 17.33 -12.10 -28.12
N LEU A 319 17.61 -11.32 -27.07
CA LEU A 319 18.40 -10.10 -27.18
C LEU A 319 19.84 -10.40 -27.59
N LYS A 320 20.49 -11.40 -26.99
CA LYS A 320 21.84 -11.83 -27.40
C LYS A 320 21.86 -12.45 -28.79
N ALA A 321 20.90 -13.33 -29.08
CA ALA A 321 20.78 -13.96 -30.40
C ALA A 321 20.59 -12.92 -31.53
N TYR A 322 19.88 -11.82 -31.25
CA TYR A 322 19.74 -10.70 -32.19
C TYR A 322 21.07 -10.01 -32.47
N ALA A 323 21.84 -9.69 -31.42
CA ALA A 323 23.15 -9.07 -31.58
C ALA A 323 24.11 -9.95 -32.38
N GLU A 324 24.14 -11.26 -32.12
CA GLU A 324 25.02 -12.20 -32.81
C GLU A 324 24.85 -12.23 -34.33
N LYS A 325 23.65 -11.94 -34.85
CA LYS A 325 23.45 -11.86 -36.32
C LYS A 325 24.26 -10.77 -36.99
N TYR A 326 24.61 -9.70 -36.27
CA TYR A 326 25.43 -8.63 -36.82
C TYR A 326 26.92 -8.99 -36.89
N ASN A 327 27.34 -10.11 -36.28
CA ASN A 327 28.70 -10.60 -36.40
C ASN A 327 29.07 -10.98 -37.85
N MET A 328 28.09 -11.18 -38.74
CA MET A 328 28.36 -11.37 -40.17
C MET A 328 29.08 -10.17 -40.82
N HIS A 329 29.00 -8.98 -40.22
CA HIS A 329 29.67 -7.78 -40.69
C HIS A 329 31.07 -7.58 -40.08
N LEU A 330 31.56 -8.51 -39.26
CA LEU A 330 32.87 -8.41 -38.60
C LEU A 330 34.02 -8.28 -39.60
N GLU A 331 34.01 -9.10 -40.65
CA GLU A 331 35.08 -9.08 -41.66
C GLU A 331 35.16 -7.72 -42.36
N LEU A 332 34.01 -7.15 -42.72
CA LEU A 332 33.93 -5.83 -43.33
C LEU A 332 34.34 -4.71 -42.36
N PHE A 333 33.95 -4.83 -41.09
CA PHE A 333 34.25 -3.84 -40.05
C PHE A 333 35.74 -3.77 -39.73
N ASN A 334 36.41 -4.93 -39.69
CA ASN A 334 37.84 -5.06 -39.39
C ASN A 334 38.74 -4.91 -40.61
N MET A 335 38.18 -4.65 -41.79
CA MET A 335 38.93 -4.52 -43.04
C MET A 335 39.75 -3.22 -43.02
N ASP A 336 41.08 -3.34 -43.10
CA ASP A 336 41.96 -2.18 -43.23
C ASP A 336 41.85 -1.59 -44.64
N VAL A 337 41.17 -0.45 -44.75
CA VAL A 337 40.95 0.24 -46.02
C VAL A 337 42.27 0.60 -46.72
N ASN A 338 43.36 0.85 -45.97
CA ASN A 338 44.65 1.22 -46.56
C ASN A 338 45.36 0.02 -47.21
N ALA A 339 45.00 -1.21 -46.87
CA ALA A 339 45.55 -2.41 -47.49
C ALA A 339 44.96 -2.70 -48.89
N PHE A 340 43.92 -1.96 -49.29
CA PHE A 340 43.19 -2.13 -50.56
C PHE A 340 43.28 -0.92 -51.49
N ILE A 341 44.04 0.12 -51.15
CA ILE A 341 44.29 1.32 -51.98
C ILE A 341 45.63 1.22 -52.70
#